data_AF-A0A386R2D4-F1
#
_entry.id   AF-A0A386R2D4-F1
#
_cell.length_a   1.000
_cell.length_b   1.000
_cell.length_c   1.000
_cell.angle_alpha   90.00
_cell.angle_beta   90.00
_cell.angle_gamma   90.00
#
_symmetry.space_group_name_H-M   'P 1'
#
loop_
_entity.id
_entity.type
_entity.pdbx_description
1 polymer ?
#
loop_
_entity_poly.entity_id
_entity_poly.type
_entity_poly.pdbx_seq_one_letter_code
_entity_poly.pdbx_strand_id
1 'polypeptide(L)'
;CFVRSRTGYLDQGILVRDVQKVFKRYKKNRIEMWIDLIACLPFDYLFELGLQTTNPCLRFNRLIRLQRVFKFTNTTEMCVSKPNLYRIFCVCLYILILIHWNACFYYFISGVLGIDSNRWVYGKANLQALPEGTEDSLSRRYLYSYYWSTLMLSNVCEVPWPIRSSEFIIVCVDLMFGVLIFATIVGNVGSMIASSEAARRDFQSRIDNVKRFLRHRNVNKNLIQRINNWFDYIWQQNKQAILDGQDDLVLSVLPTKLQAEIAMHVHFETLRKVRLFQDCEAGLLGELVLKLKLQVFSPGDFVCRKGD
;
A
#
# COMPACT_ATOMS: atom_id res chain seq x y z
N CYS A 1 18.94 16.35 9.28
CA CYS A 1 19.95 17.34 8.89
C CYS A 1 21.28 16.68 8.54
N PHE A 2 22.10 16.20 9.49
CA PHE A 2 23.44 15.64 9.20
C PHE A 2 23.45 14.51 8.16
N VAL A 3 22.70 13.43 8.39
CA VAL A 3 22.65 12.28 7.46
C VAL A 3 22.21 12.72 6.05
N ARG A 4 21.16 13.54 5.95
CA ARG A 4 20.62 14.05 4.68
C ARG A 4 21.63 14.91 3.92
N SER A 5 22.41 15.72 4.64
CA SER A 5 23.47 16.55 4.05
C SER A 5 24.65 15.76 3.47
N ARG A 6 24.73 14.45 3.76
CA ARG A 6 25.76 13.52 3.28
C ARG A 6 25.19 12.31 2.53
N THR A 7 23.89 12.30 2.24
CA THR A 7 23.26 11.19 1.51
C THR A 7 23.55 11.33 0.02
N GLY A 8 24.17 10.32 -0.58
CA GLY A 8 24.46 10.30 -2.01
C GLY A 8 23.20 10.38 -2.87
N TYR A 9 23.35 10.86 -4.10
CA TYR A 9 22.27 10.96 -5.08
C TYR A 9 22.71 10.37 -6.42
N LEU A 10 21.74 9.97 -7.24
CA LEU A 10 21.98 9.51 -8.60
C LEU A 10 22.07 10.71 -9.53
N ASP A 11 23.17 10.82 -10.27
CA ASP A 11 23.38 11.79 -11.35
C ASP A 11 23.70 11.03 -12.62
N GLN A 12 22.86 11.16 -13.64
CA GLN A 12 22.99 10.39 -14.90
C GLN A 12 23.14 8.87 -14.70
N GLY A 13 22.49 8.30 -13.67
CA GLY A 13 22.56 6.88 -13.34
C GLY A 13 23.78 6.45 -12.52
N ILE A 14 24.71 7.38 -12.22
CA ILE A 14 25.89 7.10 -11.39
C ILE A 14 25.66 7.65 -9.98
N LEU A 15 26.00 6.85 -8.97
CA LEU A 15 25.88 7.26 -7.57
C LEU A 15 27.01 8.24 -7.19
N VAL A 16 26.66 9.51 -7.02
CA VAL A 16 27.59 10.54 -6.55
C VAL A 16 27.70 10.49 -5.02
N ARG A 17 28.91 10.21 -4.52
CA ARG A 17 29.23 10.15 -3.07
C ARG A 17 30.12 11.29 -2.57
N ASP A 18 30.55 12.19 -3.46
CA ASP A 18 31.39 13.32 -3.11
C ASP A 18 30.65 14.28 -2.15
N VAL A 19 31.20 14.43 -0.94
CA VAL A 19 30.61 15.22 0.16
C VAL A 19 30.37 16.67 -0.25
N GLN A 20 31.26 17.28 -1.03
CA GLN A 20 31.12 18.68 -1.43
C GLN A 20 29.96 18.87 -2.42
N LYS A 21 29.84 17.95 -3.39
CA LYS A 21 28.75 17.97 -4.38
C LYS A 21 27.39 17.71 -3.71
N VAL A 22 27.32 16.72 -2.82
CA VAL A 22 26.11 16.39 -2.06
C VAL A 22 25.65 17.56 -1.20
N PHE A 23 26.58 18.20 -0.46
CA PHE A 23 26.24 19.35 0.37
C PHE A 23 25.78 20.56 -0.44
N LYS A 24 26.45 20.86 -1.57
CA LYS A 24 26.06 21.93 -2.49
C LYS A 24 24.64 21.71 -3.04
N ARG A 25 24.30 20.46 -3.40
CA ARG A 25 22.96 20.06 -3.85
C ARG A 25 21.91 20.23 -2.75
N TYR A 26 22.23 19.82 -1.52
CA TYR A 26 21.36 20.00 -0.35
C TYR A 26 21.07 21.48 -0.10
N LYS A 27 22.09 22.34 -0.12
CA LYS A 27 21.94 23.80 0.04
C LYS A 27 21.13 24.45 -1.08
N LYS A 28 21.27 23.94 -2.33
CA LYS A 28 20.44 24.38 -3.47
C LYS A 28 18.97 24.03 -3.27
N ASN A 29 18.67 22.90 -2.62
CA ASN A 29 17.31 22.51 -2.27
C ASN A 29 16.82 23.22 -0.99
N ARG A 30 16.51 24.51 -1.13
CA ARG A 30 16.13 25.39 0.00
C ARG A 30 14.95 24.84 0.81
N ILE A 31 13.95 24.24 0.16
CA ILE A 31 12.75 23.72 0.83
C ILE A 31 13.12 22.62 1.83
N GLU A 32 13.87 21.61 1.39
CA GLU A 32 14.28 20.50 2.26
C GLU A 32 15.19 20.96 3.40
N MET A 33 16.06 21.94 3.13
CA MET A 33 16.94 22.54 4.12
C MET A 33 16.15 23.30 5.18
N TRP A 34 15.16 24.12 4.79
CA TRP A 34 14.31 24.85 5.72
C TRP A 34 13.45 23.93 6.58
N ILE A 35 12.88 22.88 5.99
CA ILE A 35 12.11 21.88 6.76
C ILE A 35 13.00 21.21 7.81
N ASP A 36 14.20 20.78 7.42
CA ASP A 36 15.14 20.15 8.34
C ASP A 36 15.60 21.12 9.45
N LEU A 37 15.76 22.41 9.14
CA LEU A 37 16.14 23.44 10.10
C LEU A 37 15.03 23.68 11.13
N ILE A 38 13.82 24.02 10.66
CA ILE A 38 12.66 24.34 11.52
C ILE A 38 12.31 23.15 12.42
N ALA A 39 12.37 21.93 11.88
CA ALA A 39 12.09 20.72 12.65
C ALA A 39 13.21 20.32 13.62
N CYS A 40 14.39 20.95 13.57
CA CYS A 40 15.47 20.77 14.52
C CYS A 40 15.51 21.87 15.60
N LEU A 41 14.73 22.96 15.45
CA LEU A 41 14.73 24.05 16.42
C LEU A 41 14.16 23.56 17.77
N PRO A 42 14.89 23.73 18.88
CA PRO A 42 14.47 23.31 20.21
C PRO A 42 13.53 24.36 20.84
N PHE A 43 12.39 24.63 20.19
CA PHE A 43 11.41 25.62 20.69
C PHE A 43 10.91 25.28 22.10
N ASP A 44 10.85 24.00 22.46
CA ASP A 44 10.51 23.56 23.81
C ASP A 44 11.48 24.08 24.87
N TYR A 45 12.79 23.88 24.67
CA TYR A 45 13.79 24.33 25.62
C TYR A 45 13.95 25.86 25.66
N LEU A 46 13.80 26.53 24.52
CA LEU A 46 13.93 27.98 24.43
C LEU A 46 12.81 28.70 25.22
N PHE A 47 11.59 28.19 25.15
CA PHE A 47 10.44 28.76 25.87
C PHE A 47 10.46 28.38 27.35
N GLU A 48 10.91 27.17 27.71
CA GLU A 48 11.09 26.75 29.10
C GLU A 48 12.12 27.64 29.83
N LEU A 49 13.23 27.98 29.16
CA LEU A 49 14.26 28.85 29.72
C LEU A 49 13.84 30.33 29.79
N GLY A 50 13.09 30.82 28.80
CA GLY A 50 12.75 32.24 28.68
C GLY A 50 11.46 32.66 29.40
N LEU A 51 10.44 31.81 29.39
CA LEU A 51 9.09 32.14 29.88
C LEU A 51 8.63 31.26 31.04
N GLN A 52 9.47 30.33 31.54
CA GLN A 52 9.17 29.41 32.65
C GLN A 52 7.83 28.65 32.50
N THR A 53 7.38 28.48 31.25
CA THR A 53 6.14 27.77 30.92
C THR A 53 6.47 26.53 30.12
N THR A 54 6.00 25.38 30.60
CA THR A 54 6.17 24.10 29.91
C THR A 54 4.94 23.85 29.03
N ASN A 55 5.05 24.17 27.74
CA ASN A 55 3.99 23.89 26.77
C ASN A 55 4.42 22.79 25.78
N PRO A 56 3.95 21.53 25.96
CA PRO A 56 4.31 20.43 25.07
C PRO A 56 3.94 20.65 23.60
N CYS A 57 2.94 21.50 23.31
CA CYS A 57 2.50 21.81 21.94
C CYS A 57 3.61 22.47 21.10
N LEU A 58 4.60 23.13 21.73
CA LEU A 58 5.73 23.72 21.02
C LEU A 58 6.60 22.68 20.28
N ARG A 59 6.46 21.39 20.62
CA ARG A 59 7.13 20.28 19.94
C ARG A 59 6.47 19.88 18.61
N PHE A 60 5.33 20.47 18.25
CA PHE A 60 4.66 20.16 16.97
C PHE A 60 5.51 20.53 15.74
N ASN A 61 6.50 21.41 15.88
CA ASN A 61 7.50 21.68 14.82
C ASN A 61 8.23 20.41 14.35
N ARG A 62 8.31 19.36 15.18
CA ARG A 62 8.94 18.09 14.82
C ARG A 62 8.13 17.30 13.78
N LEU A 63 6.82 17.54 13.67
CA LEU A 63 5.93 16.84 12.73
C LEU A 63 6.16 17.22 11.28
N ILE A 64 6.84 18.34 11.01
CA ILE A 64 7.24 18.71 9.64
C ILE A 64 8.15 17.62 9.01
N ARG A 65 8.74 16.74 9.84
CA ARG A 65 9.49 15.56 9.39
C ARG A 65 8.62 14.43 8.84
N LEU A 66 7.29 14.52 8.87
CA LEU A 66 6.37 13.49 8.36
C LEU A 66 6.61 13.15 6.89
N GLN A 67 7.13 14.10 6.09
CA GLN A 67 7.62 13.86 4.73
C GLN A 67 8.58 12.66 4.60
N ARG A 68 9.36 12.37 5.66
CA ARG A 68 10.32 11.26 5.65
C ARG A 68 9.61 9.92 5.77
N VAL A 69 8.49 9.87 6.49
CA VAL A 69 7.66 8.66 6.59
C VAL A 69 7.11 8.31 5.20
N PHE A 70 6.54 9.28 4.48
CA PHE A 70 6.04 9.06 3.12
C PHE A 70 7.15 8.60 2.15
N LYS A 71 8.35 9.20 2.23
CA LYS A 71 9.49 8.73 1.43
C LYS A 71 9.89 7.30 1.78
N PHE A 72 9.90 6.97 3.07
CA PHE A 72 10.24 5.63 3.55
C PHE A 72 9.22 4.58 3.11
N THR A 73 7.92 4.88 3.22
CA THR A 73 6.87 3.97 2.76
C THR A 73 6.97 3.71 1.27
N ASN A 74 7.14 4.76 0.46
CA ASN A 74 7.25 4.61 -1.00
C ASN A 74 8.49 3.81 -1.41
N THR A 75 9.62 4.03 -0.73
CA THR A 75 10.86 3.29 -1.03
C THR A 75 10.71 1.81 -0.64
N THR A 76 10.13 1.56 0.54
CA THR A 76 9.92 0.19 1.04
C THR A 76 8.95 -0.57 0.14
N GLU A 77 7.91 0.09 -0.35
CA GLU A 77 6.94 -0.49 -1.29
C GLU A 77 7.61 -1.04 -2.55
N MET A 78 8.64 -0.36 -3.07
CA MET A 78 9.40 -0.83 -4.25
C MET A 78 10.28 -2.04 -3.96
N CYS A 79 10.63 -2.28 -2.69
CA CYS A 79 11.53 -3.37 -2.29
C CYS A 79 10.79 -4.61 -1.78
N VAL A 80 9.51 -4.49 -1.42
CA VAL A 80 8.74 -5.59 -0.83
C VAL A 80 8.15 -6.49 -1.91
N SER A 81 8.29 -7.81 -1.73
CA SER A 81 7.74 -8.83 -2.65
C SER A 81 6.22 -8.74 -2.85
N LYS A 82 5.47 -8.28 -1.84
CA LYS A 82 4.01 -8.13 -1.87
C LYS A 82 3.58 -6.66 -1.62
N PRO A 83 3.68 -5.78 -2.64
CA PRO A 83 3.44 -4.35 -2.47
C PRO A 83 2.01 -4.03 -2.02
N ASN A 84 1.00 -4.73 -2.54
CA ASN A 84 -0.41 -4.50 -2.16
C ASN A 84 -0.67 -4.78 -0.67
N LEU A 85 -0.06 -5.82 -0.11
CA LEU A 85 -0.20 -6.14 1.32
C LEU A 85 0.44 -5.05 2.18
N TYR A 86 1.63 -4.57 1.78
CA TYR A 86 2.32 -3.49 2.45
C TYR A 86 1.51 -2.18 2.42
N ARG A 87 0.90 -1.85 1.28
CA ARG A 87 0.01 -0.68 1.15
C ARG A 87 -1.17 -0.76 2.12
N ILE A 88 -1.86 -1.90 2.21
CA ILE A 88 -2.97 -2.11 3.15
C ILE A 88 -2.49 -1.89 4.59
N PHE A 89 -1.34 -2.48 4.96
CA PHE A 89 -0.74 -2.28 6.28
C PHE A 89 -0.45 -0.80 6.59
N CYS A 90 0.15 -0.06 5.66
CA CYS A 90 0.39 1.37 5.82
C CYS A 90 -0.91 2.17 5.99
N VAL A 91 -1.96 1.85 5.23
CA VAL A 91 -3.27 2.50 5.37
C VAL A 91 -3.86 2.23 6.76
N CYS A 92 -3.81 0.99 7.26
CA CYS A 92 -4.24 0.67 8.62
C CYS A 92 -3.49 1.50 9.68
N LEU A 93 -2.16 1.64 9.55
CA LEU A 93 -1.38 2.50 10.44
C LEU A 93 -1.79 3.97 10.36
N TYR A 94 -2.07 4.50 9.17
CA TYR A 94 -2.55 5.88 9.00
C TYR A 94 -3.92 6.10 9.65
N ILE A 95 -4.84 5.13 9.56
CA ILE A 95 -6.13 5.18 10.26
C ILE A 95 -5.92 5.25 11.78
N LEU A 96 -5.07 4.38 12.34
CA LEU A 96 -4.79 4.36 13.78
C LEU A 96 -4.20 5.70 14.27
N ILE A 97 -3.30 6.30 13.47
CA ILE A 97 -2.74 7.62 13.78
C ILE A 97 -3.83 8.70 13.72
N LEU A 98 -4.71 8.68 12.71
CA LEU A 98 -5.81 9.65 12.61
C LEU A 98 -6.76 9.57 13.81
N ILE A 99 -7.16 8.35 14.21
CA ILE A 99 -8.01 8.15 15.39
C ILE A 99 -7.31 8.66 16.65
N HIS A 100 -6.02 8.36 16.83
CA HIS A 100 -5.24 8.87 17.95
C HIS A 100 -5.23 10.41 18.00
N TRP A 101 -5.00 11.05 16.86
CA TRP A 101 -4.95 12.51 16.77
C TRP A 101 -6.29 13.17 17.07
N ASN A 102 -7.39 12.63 16.53
CA ASN A 102 -8.73 13.13 16.82
C ASN A 102 -9.10 12.85 18.30
N ALA A 103 -8.75 11.70 18.86
CA ALA A 103 -8.91 11.42 20.29
C ALA A 103 -8.21 12.46 21.19
N CYS A 104 -6.95 12.78 20.88
CA CYS A 104 -6.21 13.82 21.61
C CYS A 104 -6.86 15.20 21.43
N PHE A 105 -7.38 15.50 20.23
CA PHE A 105 -8.09 16.74 19.95
C PHE A 105 -9.40 16.86 20.76
N TYR A 106 -10.21 15.81 20.83
CA TYR A 106 -11.43 15.78 21.65
C TYR A 106 -11.14 16.03 23.13
N TYR A 107 -10.12 15.35 23.68
CA TYR A 107 -9.73 15.56 25.07
C TYR A 107 -9.20 16.98 25.32
N PHE A 108 -8.41 17.51 24.38
CA PHE A 108 -7.93 18.89 24.43
C PHE A 108 -9.07 19.91 24.44
N ILE A 109 -10.05 19.76 23.55
CA ILE A 109 -11.25 20.60 23.50
C ILE A 109 -12.09 20.47 24.78
N SER A 110 -12.24 19.26 25.32
CA SER A 110 -12.89 19.05 26.61
C SER A 110 -12.18 19.82 27.74
N GLY A 111 -10.85 19.87 27.71
CA GLY A 111 -10.04 20.70 28.61
C GLY A 111 -10.33 22.20 28.48
N VAL A 112 -10.40 22.71 27.24
CA VAL A 112 -10.65 24.13 26.95
C VAL A 112 -12.07 24.57 27.31
N LEU A 113 -13.07 23.72 27.04
CA LEU A 113 -14.49 24.02 27.33
C LEU A 113 -14.86 23.80 28.80
N GLY A 114 -13.95 23.20 29.57
CA GLY A 114 -14.11 22.82 30.97
C GLY A 114 -14.49 21.35 31.12
N ILE A 115 -13.57 20.56 31.69
CA ILE A 115 -13.81 19.17 32.07
C ILE A 115 -15.00 19.13 33.05
N ASP A 116 -15.88 18.14 32.89
CA ASP A 116 -17.06 17.95 33.73
C ASP A 116 -18.13 19.05 33.64
N SER A 117 -18.00 19.96 32.67
CA SER A 117 -18.95 21.07 32.52
C SER A 117 -20.32 20.65 31.99
N ASN A 118 -20.39 19.53 31.25
CA ASN A 118 -21.63 18.99 30.70
C ASN A 118 -21.47 17.51 30.29
N ARG A 119 -22.54 16.92 29.72
CA ARG A 119 -22.59 15.50 29.34
C ARG A 119 -21.86 15.14 28.03
N TRP A 120 -21.38 16.12 27.26
CA TRP A 120 -20.66 15.91 26.00
C TRP A 120 -19.14 15.87 26.21
N VAL A 121 -18.61 16.82 26.99
CA VAL A 121 -17.19 16.86 27.33
C VAL A 121 -16.78 15.64 28.17
N TYR A 122 -15.49 15.34 28.22
CA TYR A 122 -14.98 14.37 29.19
C TYR A 122 -15.26 14.84 30.63
N GLY A 123 -15.79 13.96 31.47
CA GLY A 123 -16.09 14.25 32.87
C GLY A 123 -17.09 13.26 33.48
N LYS A 124 -17.45 13.47 34.75
CA LYS A 124 -18.43 12.66 35.50
C LYS A 124 -19.86 12.91 35.03
N ALA A 125 -20.16 14.13 34.58
CA ALA A 125 -21.42 14.49 33.94
C ALA A 125 -21.68 13.70 32.64
N ASN A 126 -20.63 13.19 32.01
CA ASN A 126 -20.71 12.27 30.88
C ASN A 126 -20.61 10.82 31.40
N LEU A 127 -21.76 10.21 31.68
CA LEU A 127 -21.85 8.84 32.20
C LEU A 127 -21.27 7.78 31.25
N GLN A 128 -21.15 8.08 29.95
CA GLN A 128 -20.47 7.19 29.00
C GLN A 128 -18.93 7.27 29.19
N ALA A 129 -18.41 8.47 29.47
CA ALA A 129 -17.00 8.71 29.75
C ALA A 129 -16.58 8.15 31.11
N LEU A 130 -17.33 8.46 32.15
CA LEU A 130 -17.07 8.04 33.53
C LEU A 130 -18.38 7.55 34.18
N PRO A 131 -18.70 6.24 34.04
CA PRO A 131 -19.80 5.63 34.76
C PRO A 131 -19.59 5.72 36.27
N GLU A 132 -20.69 5.68 37.04
CA GLU A 132 -20.64 5.67 38.50
C GLU A 132 -19.77 4.51 39.00
N GLY A 133 -18.90 4.81 39.97
CA GLY A 133 -17.94 3.82 40.52
C GLY A 133 -16.68 3.58 39.69
N THR A 134 -16.49 4.27 38.55
CA THR A 134 -15.25 4.17 37.75
C THR A 134 -14.24 5.24 38.17
N GLU A 135 -12.98 4.84 38.36
CA GLU A 135 -11.89 5.79 38.66
C GLU A 135 -11.45 6.60 37.44
N ASP A 136 -11.22 7.90 37.67
CA ASP A 136 -10.65 8.82 36.67
C ASP A 136 -9.13 8.65 36.57
N SER A 137 -8.71 7.68 35.75
CA SER A 137 -7.31 7.40 35.44
C SER A 137 -6.90 7.93 34.07
N LEU A 138 -5.59 8.13 33.84
CA LEU A 138 -5.06 8.57 32.55
C LEU A 138 -5.39 7.57 31.42
N SER A 139 -5.36 6.27 31.71
CA SER A 139 -5.78 5.23 30.77
C SER A 139 -7.27 5.37 30.44
N ARG A 140 -8.15 5.64 31.41
CA ARG A 140 -9.57 5.86 31.17
C ARG A 140 -9.83 7.08 30.28
N ARG A 141 -9.15 8.20 30.56
CA ARG A 141 -9.21 9.42 29.73
C ARG A 141 -8.85 9.16 28.28
N TYR A 142 -7.74 8.46 28.06
CA TYR A 142 -7.26 8.14 26.72
C TYR A 142 -8.17 7.13 26.00
N LEU A 143 -8.54 6.03 26.66
CA LEU A 143 -9.37 4.98 26.07
C LEU A 143 -10.75 5.49 25.68
N TYR A 144 -11.40 6.29 26.54
CA TYR A 144 -12.69 6.87 26.19
C TYR A 144 -12.57 7.87 25.02
N SER A 145 -11.56 8.74 25.04
CA SER A 145 -11.34 9.68 23.94
C SER A 145 -11.05 8.97 22.61
N TYR A 146 -10.33 7.85 22.67
CA TYR A 146 -10.08 6.99 21.51
C TYR A 146 -11.34 6.28 21.01
N TYR A 147 -12.18 5.79 21.93
CA TYR A 147 -13.49 5.22 21.62
C TYR A 147 -14.41 6.26 20.96
N TRP A 148 -14.53 7.45 21.56
CA TRP A 148 -15.29 8.58 21.02
C TRP A 148 -14.82 8.90 19.60
N SER A 149 -13.52 9.08 19.39
CA SER A 149 -12.95 9.36 18.06
C SER A 149 -13.22 8.26 17.04
N THR A 150 -13.15 6.98 17.45
CA THR A 150 -13.44 5.84 16.57
C THR A 150 -14.89 5.87 16.10
N LEU A 151 -15.84 6.14 16.99
CA LEU A 151 -17.26 6.23 16.63
C LEU A 151 -17.58 7.42 15.74
N MET A 152 -16.92 8.56 15.98
CA MET A 152 -17.09 9.77 15.17
C MET A 152 -16.55 9.56 13.75
N LEU A 153 -15.32 9.04 13.63
CA LEU A 153 -14.69 8.82 12.32
C LEU A 153 -15.32 7.65 11.54
N SER A 154 -15.96 6.70 12.20
CA SER A 154 -16.69 5.60 11.55
C SER A 154 -18.15 5.94 11.22
N ASN A 155 -18.63 7.14 11.57
CA ASN A 155 -20.01 7.60 11.38
C ASN A 155 -21.08 6.75 12.09
N VAL A 156 -20.69 6.00 13.13
CA VAL A 156 -21.64 5.29 14.01
C VAL A 156 -22.31 6.29 14.95
N CYS A 157 -21.59 7.34 15.37
CA CYS A 157 -22.12 8.49 16.13
C CYS A 157 -22.89 8.13 17.43
N GLU A 158 -22.63 6.98 18.03
CA GLU A 158 -23.20 6.54 19.32
C GLU A 158 -22.47 7.19 20.51
N VAL A 159 -22.42 8.52 20.51
CA VAL A 159 -21.79 9.36 21.55
C VAL A 159 -22.79 10.38 22.08
N PRO A 160 -22.55 11.01 23.24
CA PRO A 160 -23.51 11.95 23.81
C PRO A 160 -23.66 13.16 22.89
N TRP A 161 -24.87 13.72 22.82
CA TRP A 161 -25.15 14.86 21.96
C TRP A 161 -24.45 16.12 22.46
N PRO A 162 -23.89 16.96 21.55
CA PRO A 162 -23.38 18.27 21.92
C PRO A 162 -24.49 19.14 22.53
N ILE A 163 -24.13 20.02 23.46
CA ILE A 163 -25.07 20.91 24.15
C ILE A 163 -24.86 22.36 23.72
N ARG A 164 -23.61 22.83 23.73
CA ARG A 164 -23.28 24.23 23.39
C ARG A 164 -23.13 24.41 21.89
N SER A 165 -23.47 25.60 21.37
CA SER A 165 -23.32 25.92 19.94
C SER A 165 -21.89 25.70 19.41
N SER A 166 -20.87 25.93 20.23
CA SER A 166 -19.48 25.65 19.86
C SER A 166 -19.22 24.15 19.67
N GLU A 167 -19.81 23.29 20.49
CA GLU A 167 -19.68 21.83 20.41
C GLU A 167 -20.37 21.30 19.15
N PHE A 168 -21.54 21.85 18.80
CA PHE A 168 -22.22 21.54 17.54
C PHE A 168 -21.33 21.86 16.33
N ILE A 169 -20.69 23.03 16.30
CA ILE A 169 -19.80 23.41 15.19
C ILE A 169 -18.62 22.43 15.10
N ILE A 170 -18.00 22.08 16.23
CA ILE A 170 -16.87 21.14 16.27
C ILE A 170 -17.29 19.76 15.76
N VAL A 171 -18.42 19.23 16.25
CA VAL A 171 -18.95 17.93 15.84
C VAL A 171 -19.30 17.92 14.35
N CYS A 172 -19.94 18.98 13.83
CA CYS A 172 -20.27 19.08 12.40
C CYS A 172 -19.01 19.09 11.51
N VAL A 173 -17.98 19.84 11.92
CA VAL A 173 -16.71 19.89 11.20
C VAL A 173 -16.01 18.52 11.26
N ASP A 174 -15.98 17.88 12.43
CA ASP A 174 -15.36 16.56 12.61
C ASP A 174 -16.08 15.48 11.78
N LEU A 175 -17.41 15.49 11.73
CA LEU A 175 -18.18 14.58 10.87
C LEU A 175 -17.88 14.80 9.38
N MET A 176 -17.82 16.05 8.93
CA MET A 176 -17.53 16.36 7.53
C MET A 176 -16.16 15.81 7.12
N PHE A 177 -15.13 16.03 7.94
CA PHE A 177 -13.81 15.45 7.71
C PHE A 177 -13.82 13.92 7.83
N GLY A 178 -14.52 13.38 8.82
CA GLY A 178 -14.68 11.94 9.04
C GLY A 178 -15.26 11.21 7.84
N VAL A 179 -16.39 11.68 7.29
CA VAL A 179 -17.03 11.11 6.09
C VAL A 179 -16.08 11.13 4.89
N LEU A 180 -15.43 12.26 4.61
CA LEU A 180 -14.53 12.40 3.45
C LEU A 180 -13.30 11.49 3.55
N ILE A 181 -12.67 11.45 4.73
CA ILE A 181 -11.49 10.61 5.00
C ILE A 181 -11.89 9.13 4.93
N PHE A 182 -12.97 8.73 5.61
CA PHE A 182 -13.42 7.36 5.63
C PHE A 182 -13.78 6.86 4.23
N ALA A 183 -14.53 7.64 3.45
CA ALA A 183 -14.88 7.31 2.07
C ALA A 183 -13.64 7.14 1.17
N THR A 184 -12.66 8.03 1.30
CA THR A 184 -11.42 7.98 0.52
C THR A 184 -10.59 6.73 0.88
N ILE A 185 -10.47 6.41 2.17
CA ILE A 185 -9.72 5.27 2.66
C ILE A 185 -10.36 3.96 2.21
N VAL A 186 -11.68 3.79 2.43
CA VAL A 186 -12.41 2.59 2.03
C VAL A 186 -12.36 2.40 0.51
N GLY A 187 -12.52 3.48 -0.27
CA GLY A 187 -12.39 3.45 -1.73
C GLY A 187 -11.00 2.99 -2.18
N ASN A 188 -9.94 3.54 -1.58
CA ASN A 188 -8.56 3.18 -1.91
C ASN A 188 -8.24 1.73 -1.53
N VAL A 189 -8.62 1.28 -0.32
CA VAL A 189 -8.42 -0.12 0.11
C VAL A 189 -9.21 -1.08 -0.77
N GLY A 190 -10.46 -0.74 -1.11
CA GLY A 190 -11.29 -1.54 -2.03
C GLY A 190 -10.64 -1.67 -3.41
N SER A 191 -10.10 -0.58 -3.95
CA SER A 191 -9.35 -0.59 -5.23
C SER A 191 -8.08 -1.44 -5.13
N MET A 192 -7.34 -1.38 -4.02
CA MET A 192 -6.15 -2.21 -3.79
C MET A 192 -6.51 -3.70 -3.75
N ILE A 193 -7.57 -4.09 -3.05
CA ILE A 193 -8.05 -5.49 -3.01
C ILE A 193 -8.47 -5.95 -4.40
N ALA A 194 -9.23 -5.11 -5.11
CA ALA A 194 -9.63 -5.40 -6.49
C ALA A 194 -8.41 -5.58 -7.40
N SER A 195 -7.38 -4.74 -7.27
CA SER A 195 -6.14 -4.87 -8.05
C SER A 195 -5.38 -6.15 -7.73
N SER A 196 -5.37 -6.60 -6.47
CA SER A 196 -4.71 -7.84 -6.05
C SER A 196 -5.35 -9.08 -6.66
N GLU A 197 -6.67 -9.07 -6.83
CA GLU A 197 -7.43 -10.18 -7.44
C GLU A 197 -7.67 -9.98 -8.95
N ALA A 198 -7.03 -9.00 -9.60
CA ALA A 198 -7.31 -8.66 -10.99
C ALA A 198 -7.02 -9.83 -11.96
N ALA A 199 -5.87 -10.47 -11.84
CA ALA A 199 -5.48 -11.59 -12.72
C ALA A 199 -6.44 -12.79 -12.58
N ARG A 200 -6.86 -13.10 -11.35
CA ARG A 200 -7.84 -14.15 -11.08
C ARG A 200 -9.20 -13.82 -11.69
N ARG A 201 -9.65 -12.57 -11.56
CA ARG A 201 -10.92 -12.11 -12.13
C ARG A 201 -10.91 -12.14 -13.66
N ASP A 202 -9.81 -11.74 -14.31
CA ASP A 202 -9.69 -11.82 -15.77
C ASP A 202 -9.77 -13.27 -16.27
N PHE A 203 -9.02 -14.18 -15.63
CA PHE A 203 -9.05 -15.60 -15.96
C PHE A 203 -10.45 -16.20 -15.81
N GLN A 204 -11.13 -15.92 -14.69
CA GLN A 204 -12.49 -16.39 -14.47
C GLN A 204 -13.46 -15.84 -15.54
N SER A 205 -13.30 -14.57 -15.94
CA SER A 205 -14.11 -13.96 -17.00
C SER A 205 -13.92 -14.67 -18.35
N ARG A 206 -12.69 -15.04 -18.71
CA ARG A 206 -12.39 -15.82 -19.93
C ARG A 206 -13.07 -17.19 -19.91
N ILE A 207 -12.99 -17.90 -18.78
CA ILE A 207 -13.68 -19.19 -18.61
C ILE A 207 -15.19 -19.02 -18.77
N ASP A 208 -15.77 -18.00 -18.15
CA ASP A 208 -17.21 -17.77 -18.20
C ASP A 208 -17.68 -17.45 -19.63
N ASN A 209 -16.88 -16.73 -20.42
CA ASN A 209 -17.13 -16.48 -21.83
C ASN A 209 -17.10 -17.76 -22.67
N VAL A 210 -16.12 -18.64 -22.45
CA VAL A 210 -16.05 -19.95 -23.13
C VAL A 210 -17.26 -20.81 -22.74
N LYS A 211 -17.61 -20.88 -21.46
CA LYS A 211 -18.81 -21.61 -20.99
C LYS A 211 -20.11 -21.06 -21.59
N ARG A 212 -20.22 -19.74 -21.80
CA ARG A 212 -21.36 -19.12 -22.49
C ARG A 212 -21.42 -19.55 -23.96
N PHE A 213 -20.28 -19.51 -24.66
CA PHE A 213 -20.18 -19.93 -26.05
C PHE A 213 -20.58 -21.41 -26.25
N LEU A 214 -20.06 -22.31 -25.40
CA LEU A 214 -20.35 -23.74 -25.48
C LEU A 214 -21.83 -24.06 -25.23
N ARG A 215 -22.47 -23.35 -24.29
CA ARG A 215 -23.92 -23.49 -24.04
C ARG A 215 -24.75 -23.01 -25.23
N HIS A 216 -24.39 -21.88 -25.84
CA HIS A 216 -25.12 -21.34 -26.98
C HIS A 216 -25.06 -22.26 -28.22
N ARG A 217 -23.95 -23.00 -28.38
CA ARG A 217 -23.74 -23.93 -29.48
C ARG A 217 -24.23 -25.36 -29.21
N ASN A 218 -24.88 -25.62 -28.08
CA ASN A 218 -25.36 -26.95 -27.67
C ASN A 218 -24.28 -28.05 -27.78
N VAL A 219 -23.06 -27.72 -27.35
CA VAL A 219 -21.93 -28.66 -27.38
C VAL A 219 -22.18 -29.83 -26.42
N ASN A 220 -21.75 -31.03 -26.80
CA ASN A 220 -21.90 -32.24 -25.99
C ASN A 220 -21.35 -32.03 -24.55
N LYS A 221 -22.11 -32.47 -23.55
CA LYS A 221 -21.75 -32.39 -22.12
C LYS A 221 -20.39 -33.02 -21.81
N ASN A 222 -20.01 -34.08 -22.53
CA ASN A 222 -18.70 -34.72 -22.35
C ASN A 222 -17.53 -33.79 -22.73
N LEU A 223 -17.68 -33.02 -23.81
CA LEU A 223 -16.66 -32.05 -24.23
C LEU A 223 -16.61 -30.84 -23.28
N ILE A 224 -17.77 -30.39 -22.79
CA ILE A 224 -17.84 -29.31 -21.78
C ILE A 224 -17.12 -29.74 -20.49
N GLN A 225 -17.33 -30.96 -20.02
CA GLN A 225 -16.66 -31.47 -18.83
C GLN A 225 -15.14 -31.56 -19.02
N ARG A 226 -14.69 -32.04 -20.20
CA ARG A 226 -13.25 -32.10 -20.54
C ARG A 226 -12.61 -30.72 -20.54
N ILE A 227 -13.29 -29.71 -21.11
CA ILE A 227 -12.83 -28.32 -21.12
C ILE A 227 -12.76 -27.74 -19.70
N ASN A 228 -13.75 -28.00 -18.84
CA ASN A 228 -13.71 -27.56 -17.44
C ASN A 228 -12.53 -28.19 -16.68
N ASN A 229 -12.35 -29.51 -16.81
CA ASN A 229 -11.23 -30.21 -16.17
C ASN A 229 -9.87 -29.68 -16.65
N TRP A 230 -9.75 -29.32 -17.94
CA TRP A 230 -8.55 -28.69 -18.48
C TRP A 230 -8.31 -27.29 -17.88
N PHE A 231 -9.35 -26.46 -17.76
CA PHE A 231 -9.24 -25.16 -17.11
C PHE A 231 -8.86 -25.27 -15.63
N ASP A 232 -9.46 -26.21 -14.89
CA ASP A 232 -9.14 -26.46 -13.48
C ASP A 232 -7.70 -26.98 -13.33
N TYR A 233 -7.26 -27.85 -14.24
CA TYR A 233 -5.88 -28.35 -14.30
C TYR A 233 -4.88 -27.21 -14.55
N ILE A 234 -5.13 -26.35 -15.54
CA ILE A 234 -4.27 -25.19 -15.82
C ILE A 234 -4.25 -24.22 -14.63
N TRP A 235 -5.39 -23.98 -13.98
CA TRP A 235 -5.45 -23.11 -12.80
C TRP A 235 -4.66 -23.67 -11.61
N GLN A 236 -4.75 -24.98 -11.35
CA GLN A 236 -4.11 -25.62 -10.21
C GLN A 236 -2.62 -25.89 -10.43
N GLN A 237 -2.22 -26.41 -11.60
CA GLN A 237 -0.82 -26.74 -11.88
C GLN A 237 -0.02 -25.56 -12.42
N ASN A 238 -0.68 -24.56 -13.00
CA ASN A 238 -0.01 -23.61 -13.89
C ASN A 238 -0.55 -22.18 -13.75
N LYS A 239 -0.51 -21.65 -12.53
CA LYS A 239 -0.63 -20.20 -12.29
C LYS A 239 0.40 -19.41 -13.13
N GLN A 240 1.55 -20.04 -13.42
CA GLN A 240 2.59 -19.56 -14.33
C GLN A 240 2.13 -19.56 -15.80
N ALA A 241 1.62 -20.65 -16.37
CA ALA A 241 1.20 -20.67 -17.79
C ALA A 241 0.07 -19.68 -18.16
N ILE A 242 -0.73 -19.23 -17.18
CA ILE A 242 -1.72 -18.16 -17.36
C ILE A 242 -1.03 -16.78 -17.44
N LEU A 243 0.08 -16.60 -16.73
CA LEU A 243 0.98 -15.45 -16.85
C LEU A 243 1.90 -15.58 -18.09
N ASP A 244 2.14 -16.78 -18.62
CA ASP A 244 2.99 -16.97 -19.80
C ASP A 244 2.30 -16.52 -21.10
N GLY A 245 0.96 -16.48 -21.15
CA GLY A 245 0.24 -15.73 -22.20
C GLY A 245 0.50 -14.21 -22.13
N GLN A 246 1.08 -13.75 -21.03
CA GLN A 246 1.61 -12.41 -20.79
C GLN A 246 3.15 -12.37 -20.84
N ASP A 247 3.90 -13.48 -21.01
CA ASP A 247 5.37 -13.43 -21.05
C ASP A 247 5.86 -12.57 -22.20
N ASP A 248 5.25 -12.63 -23.38
CA ASP A 248 5.55 -11.70 -24.48
C ASP A 248 5.28 -10.24 -24.08
N LEU A 249 4.26 -9.98 -23.25
CA LEU A 249 3.91 -8.65 -22.73
C LEU A 249 4.79 -8.20 -21.55
N VAL A 250 5.28 -9.12 -20.74
CA VAL A 250 6.14 -8.86 -19.57
C VAL A 250 7.60 -8.71 -20.02
N LEU A 251 8.05 -9.59 -20.92
CA LEU A 251 9.38 -9.54 -21.51
C LEU A 251 9.52 -8.34 -22.45
N SER A 252 8.47 -7.91 -23.17
CA SER A 252 8.54 -6.72 -24.03
C SER A 252 8.80 -5.40 -23.31
N VAL A 253 8.58 -5.33 -21.98
CA VAL A 253 8.96 -4.17 -21.16
C VAL A 253 10.48 -4.12 -20.93
N LEU A 254 11.15 -5.27 -21.00
CA LEU A 254 12.59 -5.36 -20.81
C LEU A 254 13.33 -5.00 -22.11
N PRO A 255 14.50 -4.36 -22.04
CA PRO A 255 15.42 -4.26 -23.17
C PRO A 255 15.73 -5.64 -23.77
N THR A 256 15.80 -5.73 -25.10
CA THR A 256 16.06 -7.00 -25.84
C THR A 256 17.28 -7.76 -25.34
N LYS A 257 18.32 -7.04 -24.89
CA LYS A 257 19.51 -7.64 -24.27
C LYS A 257 19.18 -8.44 -23.00
N LEU A 258 18.35 -7.89 -22.11
CA LEU A 258 17.94 -8.58 -20.87
C LEU A 258 16.97 -9.72 -21.17
N GLN A 259 16.10 -9.58 -22.18
CA GLN A 259 15.25 -10.67 -22.64
C GLN A 259 16.09 -11.86 -23.10
N ALA A 260 17.12 -11.61 -23.92
CA ALA A 260 18.02 -12.65 -24.41
C ALA A 260 18.80 -13.33 -23.27
N GLU A 261 19.30 -12.56 -22.30
CA GLU A 261 19.99 -13.12 -21.12
C GLU A 261 19.08 -14.02 -20.28
N ILE A 262 17.83 -13.61 -20.00
CA ILE A 262 16.85 -14.43 -19.26
C ILE A 262 16.51 -15.69 -20.04
N ALA A 263 16.18 -15.54 -21.33
CA ALA A 263 15.75 -16.66 -22.15
C ALA A 263 16.86 -17.70 -22.27
N MET A 264 18.11 -17.26 -22.50
CA MET A 264 19.29 -18.13 -22.47
C MET A 264 19.41 -18.84 -21.12
N HIS A 265 19.29 -18.14 -19.99
CA HIS A 265 19.38 -18.80 -18.68
C HIS A 265 18.30 -19.89 -18.47
N VAL A 266 17.09 -19.70 -19.01
CA VAL A 266 15.98 -20.66 -18.85
C VAL A 266 16.11 -21.87 -19.80
N HIS A 267 16.52 -21.66 -21.04
CA HIS A 267 16.42 -22.69 -22.09
C HIS A 267 17.76 -23.25 -22.60
N PHE A 268 18.89 -22.65 -22.26
CA PHE A 268 20.20 -23.00 -22.86
C PHE A 268 20.62 -24.45 -22.60
N GLU A 269 20.51 -24.94 -21.36
CA GLU A 269 20.88 -26.33 -21.04
C GLU A 269 19.96 -27.36 -21.73
N THR A 270 18.70 -27.00 -22.00
CA THR A 270 17.75 -27.85 -22.71
C THR A 270 18.08 -27.89 -24.20
N LEU A 271 18.38 -26.73 -24.81
CA LEU A 271 18.74 -26.64 -26.22
C LEU A 271 20.08 -27.30 -26.53
N ARG A 272 21.07 -27.18 -25.65
CA ARG A 272 22.39 -27.81 -25.84
C ARG A 272 22.34 -29.34 -25.85
N LYS A 273 21.33 -29.94 -25.19
CA LYS A 273 21.11 -31.39 -25.20
C LYS A 273 20.50 -31.89 -26.51
N VAL A 274 19.95 -31.01 -27.33
CA VAL A 274 19.40 -31.38 -28.64
C VAL A 274 20.55 -31.56 -29.62
N ARG A 275 20.68 -32.78 -30.18
CA ARG A 275 21.77 -33.14 -31.11
C ARG A 275 21.89 -32.18 -32.31
N LEU A 276 20.78 -31.59 -32.75
CA LEU A 276 20.76 -30.64 -33.87
C LEU A 276 21.50 -29.33 -33.58
N PHE A 277 21.64 -28.94 -32.30
CA PHE A 277 22.16 -27.63 -31.90
C PHE A 277 23.52 -27.68 -31.17
N GLN A 278 24.19 -28.83 -31.14
CA GLN A 278 25.44 -29.02 -30.39
C GLN A 278 26.62 -28.23 -30.97
N ASP A 279 26.66 -28.07 -32.30
CA ASP A 279 27.73 -27.37 -33.01
C ASP A 279 27.33 -25.95 -33.44
N CYS A 280 26.21 -25.43 -32.93
CA CYS A 280 25.73 -24.09 -33.26
C CYS A 280 26.42 -23.00 -32.43
N GLU A 281 26.65 -21.84 -33.05
CA GLU A 281 27.18 -20.67 -32.37
C GLU A 281 26.19 -20.16 -31.30
N ALA A 282 26.72 -19.68 -30.16
CA ALA A 282 25.91 -19.17 -29.06
C ALA A 282 24.97 -18.01 -29.46
N GLY A 283 25.36 -17.21 -30.47
CA GLY A 283 24.52 -16.15 -31.02
C GLY A 283 23.24 -16.68 -31.68
N LEU A 284 23.36 -17.76 -32.47
CA LEU A 284 22.21 -18.42 -33.11
C LEU A 284 21.27 -19.04 -32.07
N LEU A 285 21.84 -19.68 -31.04
CA LEU A 285 21.06 -20.20 -29.92
C LEU A 285 20.29 -19.07 -29.21
N GLY A 286 20.92 -17.93 -28.99
CA GLY A 286 20.27 -16.74 -28.42
C GLY A 286 19.04 -16.29 -29.20
N GLU A 287 19.14 -16.18 -30.53
CA GLU A 287 18.00 -15.81 -31.38
C GLU A 287 16.91 -16.88 -31.41
N LEU A 288 17.28 -18.16 -31.38
CA LEU A 288 16.34 -19.27 -31.43
C LEU A 288 15.51 -19.34 -30.14
N VAL A 289 16.15 -19.10 -29.00
CA VAL A 289 15.48 -19.10 -27.69
C VAL A 289 14.40 -18.02 -27.63
N LEU A 290 14.67 -16.83 -28.19
CA LEU A 290 13.71 -15.73 -28.25
C LEU A 290 12.46 -16.06 -29.08
N LYS A 291 12.47 -17.14 -29.87
CA LYS A 291 11.33 -17.58 -30.71
C LYS A 291 10.62 -18.82 -30.16
N LEU A 292 11.05 -19.35 -29.02
CA LEU A 292 10.41 -20.51 -28.40
C LEU A 292 9.00 -20.13 -27.91
N LYS A 293 8.02 -21.01 -28.16
CA LYS A 293 6.65 -20.87 -27.68
C LYS A 293 6.28 -22.06 -26.81
N LEU A 294 5.75 -21.79 -25.64
CA LEU A 294 5.22 -22.82 -24.75
C LEU A 294 3.91 -23.39 -25.32
N GLN A 295 3.80 -24.72 -25.35
CA GLN A 295 2.56 -25.43 -25.65
C GLN A 295 2.25 -26.41 -24.52
N VAL A 296 1.00 -26.43 -24.05
CA VAL A 296 0.54 -27.26 -22.93
C VAL A 296 -0.52 -28.24 -23.43
N PHE A 297 -0.36 -29.51 -23.09
CA PHE A 297 -1.26 -30.60 -23.48
C PHE A 297 -1.88 -31.25 -22.23
N SER A 298 -3.12 -31.71 -22.33
CA SER A 298 -3.79 -32.44 -21.26
C SER A 298 -3.35 -33.91 -21.26
N PRO A 299 -3.46 -34.62 -20.11
CA PRO A 299 -3.31 -36.07 -20.09
C PRO A 299 -4.23 -36.76 -21.11
N GLY A 300 -3.64 -37.56 -22.01
CA GLY A 300 -4.36 -38.26 -23.07
C GLY A 300 -4.55 -37.47 -24.38
N ASP A 301 -4.04 -36.24 -24.47
CA ASP A 301 -3.99 -35.51 -25.74
C ASP A 301 -2.88 -36.07 -26.65
N PHE A 302 -3.16 -36.16 -27.95
CA PHE A 302 -2.17 -36.51 -28.96
C PHE A 302 -1.43 -35.24 -29.40
N VAL A 303 -0.10 -35.24 -29.32
CA VAL A 303 0.76 -34.11 -29.76
C VAL A 303 0.80 -34.01 -31.29
N CYS A 304 0.93 -35.15 -31.97
CA CYS A 304 0.89 -35.25 -33.43
C CYS A 304 0.30 -36.61 -33.83
N ARG A 305 -0.25 -36.70 -35.05
CA ARG A 305 -0.77 -37.94 -35.63
C ARG A 305 0.02 -38.32 -36.89
N LYS A 306 -0.05 -39.61 -37.23
CA LYS A 306 0.57 -40.11 -38.46
C LYS A 306 -0.17 -39.53 -39.67
N GLY A 307 0.52 -38.73 -40.47
CA GLY A 307 -0.03 -38.05 -41.64
C GLY A 307 -0.41 -36.58 -41.42
N ASP A 308 -0.12 -36.02 -40.25
CA ASP A 308 -0.07 -34.56 -40.04
C ASP A 308 1.15 -33.93 -40.75
#